data_AF-A0A233HGD9-F1
#
_entry.id   AF-A0A233HGD9-F1
#
_cell.length_a   1.000
_cell.length_b   1.000
_cell.length_c   1.000
_cell.angle_alpha   90.00
_cell.angle_beta   90.00
_cell.angle_gamma   90.00
#
_symmetry.space_group_name_H-M   'P 1'
#
loop_
_entity.id
_entity.type
_entity.pdbx_description
1 polymer ?
#
loop_
_entity_poly.entity_id
_entity_poly.type
_entity_poly.pdbx_seq_one_letter_code
_entity_poly.pdbx_strand_id
1 'polypeptide(L)'
;MNPRDDSVNIADVKLNQLLKLMYKQYNKRHKTCAQIGSYGFIPMKFVKDNHSVLSELINDQRALSRLDGYTDELMVHTIFNGMVKNNFLVRDRCSYYFTESGYKQALKSSNKFKYLNSYHTATFWGIIIAIVGSPILGWFTLGE
;
A
#
# COMPACT_ATOMS: atom_id res chain seq x y z
N MET A 1 -29.42 6.07 2.58
CA MET A 1 -28.05 5.86 3.07
C MET A 1 -27.18 6.97 2.50
N ASN A 2 -26.47 7.75 3.31
CA ASN A 2 -25.61 8.82 2.81
C ASN A 2 -24.30 8.17 2.32
N PRO A 3 -23.96 8.18 1.02
CA PRO A 3 -22.80 7.46 0.47
C PRO A 3 -21.44 7.98 0.97
N ARG A 4 -21.46 9.00 1.85
CA ARG A 4 -20.33 9.56 2.58
C ARG A 4 -20.01 8.80 3.87
N ASP A 5 -20.95 8.04 4.42
CA ASP A 5 -20.79 7.31 5.69
C ASP A 5 -20.48 5.82 5.53
N ASP A 6 -20.61 5.27 4.32
CA ASP A 6 -20.28 3.88 4.02
C ASP A 6 -18.75 3.72 4.03
N SER A 7 -18.23 3.27 5.16
CA SER A 7 -16.82 2.99 5.38
C SER A 7 -16.68 1.71 6.18
N VAL A 8 -15.76 0.84 5.78
CA VAL A 8 -15.47 -0.39 6.51
C VAL A 8 -14.01 -0.34 6.94
N ASN A 9 -13.77 -0.60 8.23
CA ASN A 9 -12.43 -0.83 8.73
C ASN A 9 -11.95 -2.21 8.31
N ILE A 10 -10.69 -2.29 7.88
CA ILE A 10 -10.08 -3.50 7.34
C ILE A 10 -8.96 -3.90 8.28
N ALA A 11 -8.82 -5.21 8.50
CA ALA A 11 -7.71 -5.75 9.29
C ALA A 11 -6.35 -5.35 8.67
N ASP A 12 -5.36 -5.06 9.52
CA ASP A 12 -4.05 -4.53 9.10
C ASP A 12 -3.35 -5.36 8.02
N VAL A 13 -3.46 -6.69 8.09
CA VAL A 13 -2.87 -7.61 7.09
C VAL A 13 -3.45 -7.33 5.71
N LYS A 14 -4.77 -7.21 5.61
CA LYS A 14 -5.51 -6.97 4.38
C LYS A 14 -5.31 -5.55 3.87
N LEU A 15 -5.28 -4.57 4.78
CA LEU A 15 -4.93 -3.19 4.48
C LEU A 15 -3.52 -3.10 3.85
N ASN A 16 -2.55 -3.82 4.40
CA ASN A 16 -1.18 -3.84 3.86
C ASN A 16 -1.11 -4.47 2.47
N GLN A 17 -1.87 -5.54 2.19
CA GLN A 17 -1.96 -6.13 0.86
C GLN A 17 -2.57 -5.15 -0.15
N LEU A 18 -3.64 -4.45 0.23
CA LEU A 18 -4.29 -3.44 -0.60
C LEU A 18 -3.36 -2.26 -0.88
N LEU A 19 -2.71 -1.71 0.14
CA LEU A 19 -1.71 -0.65 0.00
C LEU A 19 -0.55 -1.08 -0.91
N LYS A 20 -0.12 -2.34 -0.83
CA LYS A 20 0.92 -2.89 -1.71
C LYS A 20 0.48 -2.94 -3.18
N LEU A 21 -0.77 -3.33 -3.46
CA LEU A 21 -1.34 -3.29 -4.81
C LEU A 21 -1.43 -1.87 -5.35
N MET A 22 -1.96 -0.95 -4.55
CA MET A 22 -2.06 0.48 -4.90
C MET A 22 -0.68 1.07 -5.18
N TYR A 23 0.32 0.79 -4.34
CA TYR A 23 1.69 1.23 -4.58
C TYR A 23 2.28 0.62 -5.85
N LYS A 24 2.00 -0.66 -6.16
CA LYS A 24 2.47 -1.28 -7.41
C LYS A 24 1.91 -0.55 -8.63
N GLN A 25 0.64 -0.16 -8.62
CA GLN A 25 0.04 0.63 -9.71
C GLN A 25 0.62 2.05 -9.78
N TYR A 26 0.75 2.72 -8.65
CA TYR A 26 1.38 4.04 -8.56
C TYR A 26 2.81 4.00 -9.10
N ASN A 27 3.64 3.06 -8.63
CA ASN A 27 5.06 2.95 -8.95
C ASN A 27 5.32 2.59 -10.42
N LYS A 28 4.34 2.03 -11.14
CA LYS A 28 4.41 1.86 -12.60
C LYS A 28 4.41 3.20 -13.35
N ARG A 29 3.76 4.24 -12.79
CA ARG A 29 3.64 5.55 -13.43
C ARG A 29 4.53 6.62 -12.78
N HIS A 30 4.72 6.55 -11.47
CA HIS A 30 5.41 7.57 -10.68
C HIS A 30 6.40 6.91 -9.72
N LYS A 31 7.68 7.26 -9.82
CA LYS A 31 8.75 6.59 -9.05
C LYS A 31 8.97 7.18 -7.64
N THR A 32 8.44 8.36 -7.35
CA THR A 32 8.79 9.17 -6.16
C THR A 32 7.55 9.66 -5.41
N CYS A 33 7.75 10.17 -4.18
CA CYS A 33 6.69 10.77 -3.35
C CYS A 33 6.24 12.17 -3.84
N ALA A 34 7.04 12.85 -4.66
CA ALA A 34 6.74 14.21 -5.12
C ALA A 34 5.46 14.32 -5.97
N GLN A 35 4.96 13.19 -6.48
CA GLN A 35 3.82 13.09 -7.40
C GLN A 35 2.63 12.35 -6.77
N ILE A 36 2.59 12.24 -5.44
CA ILE A 36 1.54 11.50 -4.71
C ILE A 36 0.13 11.95 -5.09
N GLY A 37 -0.08 13.26 -5.29
CA GLY A 37 -1.37 13.83 -5.69
C GLY A 37 -1.70 13.74 -7.19
N SER A 38 -0.79 13.28 -8.06
CA SER A 38 -1.04 13.25 -9.51
C SER A 38 -1.66 11.95 -10.01
N TYR A 39 -1.74 10.91 -9.17
CA TYR A 39 -2.30 9.62 -9.55
C TYR A 39 -3.56 9.30 -8.75
N GLY A 40 -4.70 9.39 -9.42
CA GLY A 40 -6.00 9.02 -8.86
C GLY A 40 -6.32 7.54 -9.07
N PHE A 41 -6.68 6.86 -7.99
CA PHE A 41 -7.29 5.54 -7.99
C PHE A 41 -8.80 5.67 -8.16
N ILE A 42 -9.36 5.03 -9.19
CA ILE A 42 -10.80 4.96 -9.40
C ILE A 42 -11.24 3.53 -9.04
N PRO A 43 -12.14 3.33 -8.06
CA PRO A 43 -12.51 1.99 -7.56
C PRO A 43 -12.84 0.97 -8.66
N MET A 44 -13.69 1.36 -9.63
CA MET A 44 -14.10 0.50 -10.74
C MET A 44 -12.90 0.05 -11.60
N LYS A 45 -12.01 1.00 -11.93
CA LYS A 45 -10.79 0.68 -12.68
C LYS A 45 -9.82 -0.17 -11.86
N PHE A 46 -9.73 0.11 -10.57
CA PHE A 46 -8.87 -0.62 -9.64
C PHE A 46 -9.31 -2.09 -9.50
N VAL A 47 -10.61 -2.36 -9.42
CA VAL A 47 -11.16 -3.73 -9.45
C VAL A 47 -10.79 -4.41 -10.76
N LYS A 48 -11.07 -3.77 -11.90
CA LYS A 48 -10.78 -4.33 -13.24
C LYS A 48 -9.30 -4.71 -13.41
N ASP A 49 -8.40 -3.85 -12.97
CA ASP A 49 -6.95 -4.02 -13.18
C ASP A 49 -6.32 -5.05 -12.21
N ASN A 50 -7.01 -5.46 -11.14
CA ASN A 50 -6.46 -6.34 -10.10
C ASN A 50 -7.42 -7.48 -9.68
N HIS A 51 -8.41 -7.80 -10.51
CA HIS A 51 -9.55 -8.66 -10.15
C HIS A 51 -9.16 -9.96 -9.44
N SER A 52 -8.12 -10.67 -9.90
CA SER A 52 -7.69 -11.95 -9.31
C SER A 52 -7.15 -11.82 -7.89
N VAL A 53 -6.44 -10.75 -7.56
CA VAL A 53 -5.87 -10.53 -6.22
C VAL A 53 -6.87 -9.81 -5.31
N LEU A 54 -7.76 -9.00 -5.89
CA LEU A 54 -8.79 -8.32 -5.11
C LEU A 54 -9.99 -9.18 -4.77
N SER A 55 -10.36 -10.17 -5.58
CA SER A 55 -11.59 -10.95 -5.32
C SER A 55 -11.51 -11.69 -3.98
N GLU A 56 -10.37 -12.28 -3.64
CA GLU A 56 -10.14 -12.94 -2.35
C GLU A 56 -10.26 -11.95 -1.18
N LEU A 57 -9.56 -10.81 -1.29
CA LEU A 57 -9.61 -9.72 -0.30
C LEU A 57 -11.02 -9.17 -0.09
N ILE A 58 -11.75 -8.94 -1.17
CA ILE A 58 -13.11 -8.41 -1.16
C ILE A 58 -14.07 -9.44 -0.59
N ASN A 59 -14.01 -10.70 -1.03
CA ASN A 59 -14.93 -11.75 -0.62
C ASN A 59 -14.84 -12.01 0.88
N ASP A 60 -13.62 -12.09 1.42
CA ASP A 60 -13.47 -12.25 2.85
C ASP A 60 -13.99 -11.02 3.62
N GLN A 61 -13.69 -9.81 3.14
CA GLN A 61 -14.14 -8.58 3.82
C GLN A 61 -15.66 -8.46 3.76
N ARG A 62 -16.28 -8.90 2.65
CA ARG A 62 -17.72 -8.95 2.43
C ARG A 62 -18.39 -9.86 3.45
N ALA A 63 -17.87 -11.08 3.62
CA ALA A 63 -18.36 -12.04 4.61
C ALA A 63 -18.19 -11.52 6.05
N LEU A 64 -17.01 -10.97 6.38
CA LEU A 64 -16.72 -10.43 7.71
C LEU A 64 -17.62 -9.24 8.07
N SER A 65 -17.95 -8.40 7.10
CA SER A 65 -18.73 -7.18 7.30
C SER A 65 -20.23 -7.40 7.08
N ARG A 66 -20.66 -8.62 6.74
CA ARG A 66 -22.06 -8.97 6.37
C ARG A 66 -22.61 -8.09 5.24
N LEU A 67 -21.79 -7.82 4.24
CA LEU A 67 -22.12 -6.96 3.09
C LEU A 67 -22.41 -7.79 1.83
N ASP A 68 -23.09 -8.92 1.99
CA ASP A 68 -23.23 -9.94 0.93
C ASP A 68 -23.90 -9.43 -0.36
N GLY A 69 -24.68 -8.35 -0.28
CA GLY A 69 -25.29 -7.68 -1.43
C GLY A 69 -24.41 -6.65 -2.15
N TYR A 70 -23.19 -6.39 -1.68
CA TYR A 70 -22.31 -5.36 -2.28
C TYR A 70 -21.55 -5.92 -3.48
N THR A 71 -21.62 -5.23 -4.62
CA THR A 71 -20.74 -5.50 -5.77
C THR A 71 -19.27 -5.25 -5.40
N ASP A 72 -18.33 -5.85 -6.14
CA ASP A 72 -16.89 -5.65 -5.90
C ASP A 72 -16.50 -4.17 -5.93
N GLU A 73 -17.11 -3.40 -6.83
CA GLU A 73 -16.90 -1.95 -6.95
C GLU A 73 -17.36 -1.21 -5.70
N LEU A 74 -18.55 -1.55 -5.19
CA LEU A 74 -19.11 -0.93 -3.99
C LEU A 74 -18.30 -1.32 -2.75
N MET A 75 -17.80 -2.56 -2.69
CA MET A 75 -16.88 -3.00 -1.64
C MET A 75 -15.58 -2.19 -1.66
N VAL A 76 -14.92 -2.05 -2.82
CA VAL A 76 -13.67 -1.27 -2.92
C VAL A 76 -13.90 0.19 -2.61
N HIS A 77 -15.00 0.78 -3.06
CA HIS A 77 -15.36 2.15 -2.72
C HIS A 77 -15.51 2.33 -1.20
N THR A 78 -16.19 1.41 -0.53
CA THR A 78 -16.41 1.41 0.93
C THR A 78 -15.10 1.22 1.70
N ILE A 79 -14.23 0.35 1.21
CA ILE A 79 -12.87 0.12 1.70
C ILE A 79 -12.03 1.41 1.57
N PHE A 80 -12.05 2.05 0.40
CA PHE A 80 -11.32 3.29 0.17
C PHE A 80 -11.85 4.43 1.04
N ASN A 81 -13.15 4.52 1.28
CA ASN A 81 -13.71 5.47 2.24
C ASN A 81 -13.21 5.19 3.68
N GLY A 82 -13.09 3.92 4.08
CA GLY A 82 -12.44 3.54 5.34
C GLY A 82 -10.98 4.01 5.41
N MET A 83 -10.23 3.86 4.32
CA MET A 83 -8.86 4.37 4.23
C MET A 83 -8.77 5.89 4.28
N VAL A 84 -9.77 6.61 3.76
CA VAL A 84 -9.87 8.07 3.89
C VAL A 84 -10.09 8.47 5.35
N LYS A 85 -11.01 7.80 6.07
CA LYS A 85 -11.23 8.05 7.51
C LYS A 85 -9.96 7.83 8.35
N ASN A 86 -9.09 6.92 7.93
CA ASN A 86 -7.82 6.63 8.60
C ASN A 86 -6.61 7.42 8.03
N ASN A 87 -6.85 8.46 7.22
CA ASN A 87 -5.82 9.34 6.66
C ASN A 87 -4.77 8.61 5.78
N PHE A 88 -5.13 7.53 5.09
CA PHE A 88 -4.28 6.89 4.07
C PHE A 88 -4.56 7.40 2.67
N LEU A 89 -5.79 7.82 2.42
CA LEU A 89 -6.23 8.36 1.14
C LEU A 89 -6.92 9.70 1.36
N VAL A 90 -6.89 10.55 0.35
CA VAL A 90 -7.79 11.69 0.22
C VAL A 90 -8.70 11.45 -0.97
N ARG A 91 -9.99 11.76 -0.81
CA ARG A 91 -10.97 11.62 -1.87
C ARG A 91 -11.16 12.97 -2.55
N ASP A 92 -11.08 12.99 -3.88
CA ASP A 92 -11.54 14.10 -4.71
C ASP A 92 -12.49 13.56 -5.79
N ARG A 93 -13.75 13.99 -5.70
CA ARG A 93 -14.88 13.50 -6.52
C ARG A 93 -14.97 11.96 -6.49
N CYS A 94 -14.64 11.32 -7.62
CA CYS A 94 -14.69 9.87 -7.83
C CYS A 94 -13.30 9.20 -7.79
N SER A 95 -12.25 9.97 -7.49
CA SER A 95 -10.87 9.51 -7.44
C SER A 95 -10.33 9.58 -6.02
N TYR A 96 -9.44 8.66 -5.70
CA TYR A 96 -8.76 8.59 -4.42
C TYR A 96 -7.27 8.77 -4.67
N TYR A 97 -6.61 9.58 -3.84
CA TYR A 97 -5.19 9.88 -3.95
C TYR A 97 -4.52 9.46 -2.66
N PHE A 98 -3.26 9.07 -2.75
CA PHE A 98 -2.49 8.83 -1.53
C PHE A 98 -2.36 10.14 -0.74
N THR A 99 -2.44 10.02 0.58
CA THR A 99 -1.83 11.01 1.47
C THR A 99 -0.34 10.68 1.62
N GLU A 100 0.44 11.58 2.22
CA GLU A 100 1.85 11.30 2.52
C GLU A 100 2.00 10.08 3.46
N SER A 101 1.16 9.99 4.50
CA SER A 101 1.09 8.86 5.42
C SER A 101 0.72 7.56 4.71
N GLY A 102 -0.30 7.58 3.85
CA GLY A 102 -0.72 6.42 3.08
C GLY A 102 0.36 5.94 2.12
N TYR A 103 1.01 6.85 1.40
CA TYR A 103 2.14 6.51 0.54
C TYR A 103 3.30 5.91 1.33
N LYS A 104 3.65 6.52 2.47
CA LYS A 104 4.75 6.04 3.33
C LYS A 104 4.48 4.62 3.83
N GLN A 105 3.26 4.32 4.25
CA GLN A 105 2.88 2.97 4.68
C GLN A 105 2.82 1.99 3.51
N ALA A 106 2.30 2.41 2.36
CA ALA A 106 2.29 1.59 1.15
C ALA A 106 3.70 1.23 0.67
N LEU A 107 4.63 2.19 0.74
CA LEU A 107 6.05 1.98 0.44
C LEU A 107 6.69 1.02 1.45
N LYS A 108 6.44 1.21 2.76
CA LYS A 108 6.95 0.34 3.83
C LYS A 108 6.53 -1.12 3.61
N SER A 109 5.26 -1.34 3.27
CA SER A 109 4.70 -2.68 3.03
C SER A 109 5.12 -3.29 1.69
N SER A 110 5.55 -2.48 0.72
CA SER A 110 5.94 -2.94 -0.62
C SER A 110 7.45 -3.16 -0.78
N ASN A 111 8.27 -2.24 -0.28
CA ASN A 111 9.72 -2.26 -0.42
C ASN A 111 10.38 -1.62 0.81
N LYS A 112 10.73 -2.48 1.77
CA LYS A 112 11.33 -2.07 3.04
C LYS A 112 12.69 -1.36 2.85
N PHE A 113 13.51 -1.78 1.88
CA PHE A 113 14.80 -1.14 1.61
C PHE A 113 14.64 0.27 1.03
N LYS A 114 13.76 0.44 0.03
CA LYS A 114 13.46 1.77 -0.52
C LYS A 114 12.84 2.68 0.55
N TYR A 115 11.98 2.15 1.41
CA TYR A 115 11.46 2.86 2.57
C TYR A 115 12.56 3.32 3.53
N LEU A 116 13.45 2.41 3.92
CA LEU A 116 14.57 2.73 4.82
C LEU A 116 15.49 3.78 4.18
N ASN A 117 15.88 3.64 2.92
CA ASN A 117 16.73 4.62 2.27
C ASN A 117 16.06 6.01 2.17
N SER A 118 14.74 6.06 1.97
CA SER A 118 14.01 7.32 1.79
C SER A 118 13.65 8.04 3.09
N TYR A 119 13.41 7.30 4.18
CA TYR A 119 12.89 7.85 5.44
C TYR A 119 13.75 7.57 6.68
N HIS A 120 14.70 6.64 6.58
CA HIS A 120 15.59 6.20 7.67
C HIS A 120 17.00 5.97 7.12
N THR A 121 17.53 6.96 6.38
CA THR A 121 18.75 6.83 5.57
C THR A 121 19.96 6.42 6.40
N ALA A 122 20.12 6.97 7.60
CA ALA A 122 21.20 6.59 8.51
C ALA A 122 21.13 5.10 8.91
N THR A 123 19.94 4.59 9.21
CA THR A 123 19.73 3.16 9.51
C THR A 123 20.00 2.28 8.29
N PHE A 124 19.57 2.71 7.09
CA PHE A 124 19.84 2.00 5.85
C PHE A 124 21.35 1.85 5.61
N TRP A 125 22.10 2.96 5.64
CA TRP A 125 23.55 2.93 5.46
C TRP A 125 24.29 2.22 6.59
N GLY A 126 23.81 2.32 7.84
CA GLY A 126 24.34 1.55 8.96
C GLY A 126 24.25 0.04 8.73
N ILE A 127 23.14 -0.46 8.18
CA ILE A 127 22.99 -1.88 7.80
C ILE A 127 23.95 -2.24 6.67
N ILE A 128 24.07 -1.41 5.63
CA ILE A 128 24.99 -1.68 4.51
C ILE A 128 26.44 -1.72 4.97
N ILE A 129 26.87 -0.75 5.78
CA ILE A 129 28.21 -0.69 6.35
C ILE A 129 28.45 -1.90 7.25
N ALA A 130 27.47 -2.31 8.07
CA ALA A 130 27.61 -3.50 8.90
C ALA A 130 27.78 -4.79 8.06
N ILE A 131 27.09 -4.92 6.92
CA ILE A 131 27.24 -6.09 6.03
C ILE A 131 28.59 -6.06 5.31
N VAL A 132 28.97 -4.92 4.72
CA VAL A 132 30.22 -4.78 3.95
C VAL A 132 31.45 -4.79 4.86
N GLY A 133 31.34 -4.20 6.05
CA GLY A 133 32.38 -4.17 7.07
C GLY A 133 32.39 -5.39 7.99
N SER A 134 31.46 -6.35 7.81
CA SER A 134 31.51 -7.61 8.57
C SER A 134 32.68 -8.46 8.08
N PRO A 135 33.64 -8.82 8.95
CA PRO A 135 34.82 -9.61 8.61
C PRO A 135 34.51 -11.07 8.21
N ILE A 136 33.22 -11.45 8.15
CA ILE A 136 32.76 -12.80 7.79
C ILE A 136 33.13 -13.16 6.33
N LEU A 137 33.30 -12.19 5.44
CA LEU A 137 33.81 -12.41 4.07
C LEU A 137 35.35 -12.31 3.95
N GLY A 138 36.03 -11.73 4.95
CA GLY A 138 37.49 -11.58 4.96
C GLY A 138 38.25 -12.81 5.44
N TRP A 139 37.58 -13.73 6.15
CA TRP A 139 38.22 -14.97 6.64
C TRP A 139 38.22 -16.14 5.65
N PHE A 140 37.47 -16.08 4.55
CA PHE A 140 37.53 -17.11 3.51
C PHE A 140 38.58 -16.84 2.43
N THR A 141 39.32 -15.73 2.49
CA THR A 141 40.33 -15.37 1.48
C THR A 141 41.76 -15.31 2.03
N LEU A 142 41.97 -15.60 3.31
CA LEU A 142 43.29 -15.64 3.95
C LEU A 142 43.42 -16.94 4.75
N GLY A 143 43.46 -18.04 4.01
CA GLY A 143 43.84 -19.36 4.49
C GLY A 143 44.71 -20.03 3.43
N GLU A 144 45.85 -19.40 3.13
CA GLU A 144 47.04 -20.07 2.60
C GLU A 144 47.97 -20.42 3.76
#